data_AF-A0A3P7IAU1-F1
#
_entry.id   AF-A0A3P7IAU1-F1
#
_cell.length_a   1.000
_cell.length_b   1.000
_cell.length_c   1.000
_cell.angle_alpha   90.00
_cell.angle_beta   90.00
_cell.angle_gamma   90.00
#
_symmetry.space_group_name_H-M   'P 1'
#
loop_
_entity.id
_entity.type
_entity.pdbx_description
1 polymer ?
#
loop_
_entity_poly.entity_id
_entity_poly.type
_entity_poly.pdbx_seq_one_letter_code
_entity_poly.pdbx_strand_id
1 'polypeptide(L)'
;KESKETPKTQKPKEKTKEKPESSKKHKGKKETKEKDGADASEPNEESKYNSFNKFAKLCEVIATMSKYSDKSAAVKMFISRDDYDGDMLTLVRLLLPGVDQRVYNIKEKQIIKHFATIFDLPPEDLLNEYKNDGDVSKVIRDAMEKNNLSRVTKGNWSIEKASRIVVDRWLNKLTELTKDDEQIAHLKFAAKRMSPLELQYLLRLVMKDLRINAGVKHILDGLNSCAYEAFQSCRDLAEIVDRAKKGQFGDIAITMEVGIRLGTPVLPMLVSYIIRAMYREHIAQR
;
A
#
# COMPACT_ATOMS: atom_id res chain seq x y z
N LYS A 1 9.27 43.18 -60.73
CA LYS A 1 10.19 44.16 -60.10
C LYS A 1 10.09 43.96 -58.59
N GLU A 2 11.08 43.26 -58.03
CA GLU A 2 11.42 43.37 -56.61
C GLU A 2 11.71 44.82 -56.23
N SER A 3 11.64 45.07 -54.92
CA SER A 3 12.60 45.82 -54.07
C SER A 3 11.84 46.65 -53.02
N LYS A 4 12.00 46.28 -51.74
CA LYS A 4 12.88 46.93 -50.73
C LYS A 4 12.17 48.15 -50.11
N GLU A 5 12.29 48.55 -48.86
CA GLU A 5 13.21 48.26 -47.76
C GLU A 5 12.55 48.89 -46.50
N THR A 6 12.82 48.32 -45.32
CA THR A 6 12.74 48.94 -43.98
C THR A 6 13.70 50.17 -43.88
N PRO A 7 14.02 50.84 -42.73
CA PRO A 7 13.52 50.81 -41.33
C PRO A 7 13.44 52.25 -40.69
N LYS A 8 13.31 52.29 -39.35
CA LYS A 8 13.78 53.29 -38.36
C LYS A 8 12.66 54.04 -37.64
N THR A 9 12.34 53.68 -36.39
CA THR A 9 13.06 54.02 -35.14
C THR A 9 13.10 55.52 -34.89
N GLN A 10 12.34 56.00 -33.89
CA GLN A 10 12.82 56.79 -32.74
C GLN A 10 11.64 57.28 -31.86
N LYS A 11 11.68 56.82 -30.59
CA LYS A 11 11.15 57.45 -29.35
C LYS A 11 11.75 58.89 -29.19
N PRO A 12 11.44 59.74 -28.17
CA PRO A 12 10.64 59.54 -26.93
C PRO A 12 9.82 60.76 -26.40
N LYS A 13 9.00 60.50 -25.37
CA LYS A 13 8.74 61.28 -24.12
C LYS A 13 8.53 62.81 -24.16
N GLU A 14 7.48 63.29 -23.48
CA GLU A 14 7.57 64.07 -22.21
C GLU A 14 6.17 64.39 -21.65
N LYS A 15 5.95 64.11 -20.35
CA LYS A 15 5.61 65.06 -19.25
C LYS A 15 4.23 65.74 -19.35
N THR A 16 3.45 66.04 -18.31
CA THR A 16 3.41 65.89 -16.84
C THR A 16 2.12 66.63 -16.44
N LYS A 17 1.46 66.23 -15.35
CA LYS A 17 0.70 67.06 -14.36
C LYS A 17 -0.40 66.18 -13.72
N GLU A 18 -0.17 65.62 -12.55
CA GLU A 18 -0.37 66.20 -11.19
C GLU A 18 -1.84 66.50 -10.83
N LYS A 19 -2.41 65.55 -10.05
CA LYS A 19 -3.27 65.57 -8.82
C LYS A 19 -4.06 66.84 -8.42
N PRO A 20 -5.20 66.74 -7.69
CA PRO A 20 -5.36 66.05 -6.38
C PRO A 20 -6.62 65.14 -6.25
N GLU A 21 -6.56 63.94 -5.68
CA GLU A 21 -6.57 63.51 -4.25
C GLU A 21 -7.96 63.38 -3.60
N SER A 22 -8.42 62.13 -3.39
CA SER A 22 -9.27 61.69 -2.28
C SER A 22 -9.28 60.14 -2.14
N SER A 23 -8.67 59.68 -1.03
CA SER A 23 -9.16 58.63 -0.12
C SER A 23 -9.30 57.13 -0.52
N LYS A 24 -8.46 56.32 0.17
CA LYS A 24 -8.71 54.99 0.80
C LYS A 24 -8.32 53.66 0.08
N LYS A 25 -7.27 53.06 0.68
CA LYS A 25 -7.08 51.66 1.14
C LYS A 25 -6.61 50.53 0.17
N HIS A 26 -5.34 50.17 0.43
CA HIS A 26 -4.77 48.83 0.72
C HIS A 26 -4.35 47.82 -0.37
N LYS A 27 -3.16 47.26 -0.08
CA LYS A 27 -2.52 46.00 -0.51
C LYS A 27 -2.02 45.96 -1.95
N GLY A 28 -0.81 45.53 -2.25
CA GLY A 28 0.25 44.87 -1.48
C GLY A 28 1.28 44.39 -2.50
N LYS A 29 2.55 44.72 -2.25
CA LYS A 29 3.69 44.62 -3.15
C LYS A 29 4.00 43.15 -3.48
N LYS A 30 4.20 42.89 -4.78
CA LYS A 30 4.62 41.61 -5.36
C LYS A 30 6.14 41.52 -5.26
N GLU A 31 6.65 40.65 -4.41
CA GLU A 31 8.06 40.25 -4.41
C GLU A 31 8.15 38.74 -4.66
N THR A 32 8.89 38.44 -5.71
CA THR A 32 9.23 37.14 -6.26
C THR A 32 10.11 36.39 -5.25
N LYS A 33 9.70 35.17 -4.89
CA LYS A 33 10.59 34.16 -4.32
C LYS A 33 10.39 32.86 -5.07
N GLU A 34 11.46 32.46 -5.74
CA GLU A 34 11.70 31.12 -6.24
C GLU A 34 11.40 30.11 -5.12
N LYS A 35 10.61 29.09 -5.46
CA LYS A 35 10.40 27.91 -4.63
C LYS A 35 10.83 26.70 -5.43
N ASP A 36 11.97 26.15 -5.03
CA ASP A 36 12.34 24.77 -5.27
C ASP A 36 11.21 23.85 -4.83
N GLY A 37 10.69 23.07 -5.78
CA GLY A 37 9.59 22.15 -5.60
C GLY A 37 10.07 20.84 -4.99
N ALA A 38 10.07 20.76 -3.66
CA ALA A 38 9.92 19.50 -2.95
C ALA A 38 8.40 19.23 -2.82
N ASP A 39 7.81 18.62 -3.84
CA ASP A 39 6.45 18.08 -3.76
C ASP A 39 6.50 16.69 -3.14
N ALA A 40 6.62 16.65 -1.81
CA ALA A 40 6.19 15.51 -1.03
C ALA A 40 4.71 15.74 -0.72
N SER A 41 3.83 15.31 -1.63
CA SER A 41 2.39 15.32 -1.39
C SER A 41 2.11 14.48 -0.14
N GLU A 42 1.69 15.12 0.95
CA GLU A 42 1.29 14.39 2.16
C GLU A 42 0.16 13.41 1.82
N PRO A 43 0.18 12.17 2.37
CA PRO A 43 -0.81 11.19 2.03
C PRO A 43 -2.20 11.68 2.49
N ASN A 44 -3.10 11.90 1.54
CA ASN A 44 -4.46 12.35 1.82
C ASN A 44 -5.22 11.29 2.65
N GLU A 45 -5.23 11.44 3.98
CA GLU A 45 -5.83 10.45 4.90
C GLU A 45 -7.34 10.26 4.68
N GLU A 46 -8.02 11.25 4.09
CA GLU A 46 -9.47 11.30 3.90
C GLU A 46 -9.97 10.72 2.56
N SER A 47 -9.06 10.32 1.67
CA SER A 47 -9.46 9.75 0.39
C SER A 47 -10.33 8.51 0.57
N LYS A 48 -11.47 8.46 -0.14
CA LYS A 48 -12.38 7.31 -0.15
C LYS A 48 -11.67 6.01 -0.56
N TYR A 49 -10.57 6.10 -1.31
CA TYR A 49 -9.78 4.95 -1.74
C TYR A 49 -8.84 4.41 -0.67
N ASN A 50 -8.55 5.21 0.36
CA ASN A 50 -7.80 4.78 1.51
C ASN A 50 -8.62 3.95 2.51
N SER A 51 -9.92 3.76 2.29
CA SER A 51 -10.74 2.88 3.13
C SER A 51 -10.23 1.43 3.14
N PHE A 52 -9.98 0.89 4.34
CA PHE A 52 -9.58 -0.51 4.53
C PHE A 52 -10.68 -1.50 4.10
N ASN A 53 -11.96 -1.13 4.18
CA ASN A 53 -13.06 -1.94 3.66
C ASN A 53 -12.91 -2.26 2.16
N LYS A 54 -12.52 -1.24 1.37
CA LYS A 54 -12.28 -1.42 -0.07
C LYS A 54 -11.10 -2.34 -0.33
N PHE A 55 -10.06 -2.26 0.50
CA PHE A 55 -8.92 -3.16 0.44
C PHE A 55 -9.34 -4.61 0.75
N ALA A 56 -10.11 -4.84 1.81
CA ALA A 56 -10.62 -6.16 2.17
C ALA A 56 -11.46 -6.77 1.04
N LYS A 57 -12.35 -5.96 0.42
CA LYS A 57 -13.13 -6.36 -0.76
C LYS A 57 -12.25 -6.67 -1.97
N LEU A 58 -11.22 -5.86 -2.23
CA LEU A 58 -10.25 -6.13 -3.29
C LEU A 58 -9.56 -7.48 -3.06
N CYS A 59 -9.14 -7.77 -1.83
CA CYS A 59 -8.52 -9.05 -1.50
C CYS A 59 -9.48 -10.23 -1.70
N GLU A 60 -10.77 -10.07 -1.36
CA GLU A 60 -11.79 -11.09 -1.59
C GLU A 60 -12.02 -11.36 -3.09
N VAL A 61 -12.07 -10.30 -3.91
CA VAL A 61 -12.14 -10.43 -5.36
C VAL A 61 -10.91 -11.17 -5.90
N ILE A 62 -9.70 -10.77 -5.50
CA ILE A 62 -8.47 -11.43 -5.95
C ILE A 62 -8.41 -12.90 -5.52
N ALA A 63 -8.83 -13.22 -4.30
CA ALA A 63 -8.88 -14.59 -3.79
C ALA A 63 -9.87 -15.47 -4.56
N THR A 64 -10.96 -14.90 -5.05
CA THR A 64 -12.00 -15.61 -5.82
C THR A 64 -11.56 -15.92 -7.25
N MET A 65 -10.65 -15.12 -7.83
CA MET A 65 -10.17 -15.33 -9.19
C MET A 65 -9.24 -16.55 -9.26
N SER A 66 -9.49 -17.45 -10.20
CA SER A 66 -8.65 -18.64 -10.40
C SER A 66 -7.41 -18.36 -11.26
N LYS A 67 -7.51 -17.45 -12.24
CA LYS A 67 -6.41 -17.13 -13.17
C LYS A 67 -5.52 -16.02 -12.64
N TYR A 68 -4.21 -16.18 -12.80
CA TYR A 68 -3.22 -15.18 -12.40
C TYR A 68 -3.33 -13.86 -13.18
N SER A 69 -3.66 -13.91 -14.47
CA SER A 69 -3.91 -12.72 -15.30
C SER A 69 -5.05 -11.86 -14.74
N ASP A 70 -6.10 -12.52 -14.28
CA ASP A 70 -7.33 -11.86 -13.83
C ASP A 70 -7.11 -11.19 -12.47
N LYS A 71 -6.21 -11.75 -11.64
CA LYS A 71 -5.75 -11.13 -10.39
C LYS A 71 -5.00 -9.83 -10.66
N SER A 72 -4.07 -9.85 -11.61
CA SER A 72 -3.34 -8.64 -12.03
C SER A 72 -4.29 -7.60 -12.63
N ALA A 73 -5.26 -8.04 -13.44
CA ALA A 73 -6.30 -7.16 -13.99
C ALA A 73 -7.18 -6.54 -12.89
N ALA A 74 -7.56 -7.30 -11.84
CA ALA A 74 -8.34 -6.77 -10.73
C ALA A 74 -7.59 -5.67 -9.96
N VAL A 75 -6.29 -5.86 -9.71
CA VAL A 75 -5.42 -4.82 -9.12
C VAL A 75 -5.33 -3.60 -10.03
N LYS A 76 -5.10 -3.82 -11.34
CA LYS A 76 -5.03 -2.74 -12.33
C LYS A 76 -6.34 -1.94 -12.38
N MET A 77 -7.48 -2.61 -12.46
CA MET A 77 -8.81 -1.98 -12.47
C MET A 77 -9.11 -1.19 -11.18
N PHE A 78 -8.49 -1.56 -10.05
CA PHE A 78 -8.65 -0.84 -8.80
C PHE A 78 -7.85 0.48 -8.79
N ILE A 79 -6.66 0.48 -9.39
CA ILE A 79 -5.71 1.61 -9.37
C ILE A 79 -5.91 2.54 -10.57
N SER A 80 -6.29 2.01 -11.73
CA SER A 80 -6.53 2.78 -12.96
C SER A 80 -7.90 3.48 -13.01
N ARG A 81 -8.57 3.65 -11.86
CA ARG A 81 -9.79 4.48 -11.83
C ARG A 81 -9.39 5.94 -11.91
N ASP A 82 -10.06 6.71 -12.77
CA ASP A 82 -9.72 8.11 -13.06
C ASP A 82 -9.79 9.01 -11.81
N ASP A 83 -10.52 8.59 -10.78
CA ASP A 83 -10.69 9.28 -9.49
C ASP A 83 -9.84 8.66 -8.35
N TYR A 84 -8.86 7.78 -8.67
CA TYR A 84 -8.03 7.14 -7.65
C TYR A 84 -7.07 8.13 -6.99
N ASP A 85 -7.49 8.68 -5.86
CA ASP A 85 -6.68 9.53 -4.99
C ASP A 85 -6.14 8.74 -3.76
N GLY A 86 -5.93 7.43 -3.91
CA GLY A 86 -5.47 6.59 -2.80
C GLY A 86 -3.94 6.53 -2.71
N ASP A 87 -3.40 6.29 -1.52
CA ASP A 87 -1.96 6.00 -1.41
C ASP A 87 -1.65 4.61 -1.98
N MET A 88 -1.00 4.59 -3.14
CA MET A 88 -0.56 3.38 -3.83
C MET A 88 0.53 2.65 -3.03
N LEU A 89 1.41 3.37 -2.34
CA LEU A 89 2.52 2.72 -1.64
C LEU A 89 1.99 1.86 -0.48
N THR A 90 1.12 2.43 0.33
CA THR A 90 0.46 1.68 1.41
C THR A 90 -0.39 0.52 0.86
N LEU A 91 -1.11 0.72 -0.26
CA LEU A 91 -1.87 -0.36 -0.90
C LEU A 91 -0.97 -1.55 -1.26
N VAL A 92 0.14 -1.30 -1.97
CA VAL A 92 1.04 -2.36 -2.45
C VAL A 92 1.75 -3.03 -1.28
N ARG A 93 2.17 -2.27 -0.26
CA ARG A 93 2.74 -2.83 0.98
C ARG A 93 1.77 -3.77 1.69
N LEU A 94 0.50 -3.39 1.80
CA LEU A 94 -0.53 -4.24 2.42
C LEU A 94 -0.90 -5.47 1.56
N LEU A 95 -0.87 -5.35 0.24
CA LEU A 95 -1.08 -6.51 -0.66
C LEU A 95 0.08 -7.52 -0.63
N LEU A 96 1.28 -7.07 -0.23
CA LEU A 96 2.51 -7.86 -0.21
C LEU A 96 3.09 -7.96 1.21
N PRO A 97 2.37 -8.57 2.17
CA PRO A 97 2.82 -8.64 3.56
C PRO A 97 4.10 -9.48 3.73
N GLY A 98 4.40 -10.38 2.78
CA GLY A 98 5.63 -11.17 2.77
C GLY A 98 6.88 -10.38 2.36
N VAL A 99 6.72 -9.24 1.68
CA VAL A 99 7.84 -8.32 1.40
C VAL A 99 8.10 -7.43 2.61
N ASP A 100 7.06 -7.08 3.36
CA ASP A 100 7.17 -6.28 4.58
C ASP A 100 7.99 -7.02 5.65
N GLN A 101 8.99 -6.33 6.22
CA GLN A 101 9.95 -6.92 7.15
C GLN A 101 9.48 -6.90 8.61
N ARG A 102 8.33 -6.28 8.91
CA ARG A 102 7.76 -6.19 10.27
C ARG A 102 7.62 -7.54 10.96
N VAL A 103 7.94 -7.64 12.23
CA VAL A 103 7.74 -8.88 13.01
C VAL A 103 6.80 -8.58 14.16
N TYR A 104 5.63 -9.23 14.18
CA TYR A 104 4.56 -8.94 15.15
C TYR A 104 4.64 -9.79 16.43
N ASN A 105 5.59 -10.73 16.50
CA ASN A 105 5.82 -11.59 17.67
C ASN A 105 4.56 -12.28 18.24
N ILE A 106 3.60 -12.61 17.37
CA ILE A 106 2.32 -13.26 17.71
C ILE A 106 2.15 -14.52 16.87
N LYS A 107 1.76 -15.62 17.50
CA LYS A 107 1.47 -16.90 16.84
C LYS A 107 -0.03 -17.13 16.66
N GLU A 108 -0.41 -17.98 15.70
CA GLU A 108 -1.79 -18.38 15.42
C GLU A 108 -2.57 -18.83 16.68
N LYS A 109 -1.99 -19.73 17.48
CA LYS A 109 -2.60 -20.20 18.74
C LYS A 109 -2.74 -19.09 19.78
N GLN A 110 -1.85 -18.09 19.79
CA GLN A 110 -1.98 -16.94 20.70
C GLN A 110 -3.12 -16.03 20.26
N ILE A 111 -3.28 -15.77 18.95
CA ILE A 111 -4.42 -15.00 18.45
C ILE A 111 -5.73 -15.65 18.89
N ILE A 112 -5.87 -16.97 18.74
CA ILE A 112 -7.08 -17.68 19.18
C ILE A 112 -7.36 -17.44 20.67
N LYS A 113 -6.34 -17.57 21.53
CA LYS A 113 -6.48 -17.31 22.97
C LYS A 113 -6.85 -15.87 23.27
N HIS A 114 -6.17 -14.91 22.63
CA HIS A 114 -6.44 -13.48 22.78
C HIS A 114 -7.88 -13.15 22.38
N PHE A 115 -8.36 -13.69 21.26
CA PHE A 115 -9.73 -13.47 20.81
C PHE A 115 -10.78 -14.22 21.64
N ALA A 116 -10.46 -15.38 22.19
CA ALA A 116 -11.30 -16.06 23.18
C ALA A 116 -11.56 -15.14 24.40
N THR A 117 -10.50 -14.50 24.92
CA THR A 117 -10.61 -13.51 26.01
C THR A 117 -11.33 -12.22 25.59
N ILE A 118 -11.16 -11.77 24.33
CA ILE A 118 -11.82 -10.55 23.83
C ILE A 118 -13.33 -10.74 23.67
N PHE A 119 -13.74 -11.91 23.19
CA PHE A 119 -15.13 -12.26 22.91
C PHE A 119 -15.85 -12.94 24.06
N ASP A 120 -15.14 -13.26 25.15
CA ASP A 120 -15.65 -14.00 26.30
C ASP A 120 -16.22 -15.37 25.89
N LEU A 121 -15.46 -16.07 25.03
CA LEU A 121 -15.81 -17.38 24.49
C LEU A 121 -14.82 -18.43 25.02
N PRO A 122 -15.25 -19.70 25.14
CA PRO A 122 -14.36 -20.79 25.51
C PRO A 122 -13.25 -20.96 24.44
N PRO A 123 -11.96 -20.97 24.84
CA PRO A 123 -10.84 -21.07 23.91
C PRO A 123 -10.77 -22.41 23.18
N GLU A 124 -11.31 -23.48 23.79
CA GLU A 124 -11.32 -24.82 23.21
C GLU A 124 -12.20 -24.89 21.95
N ASP A 125 -13.35 -24.22 21.95
CA ASP A 125 -14.27 -24.23 20.81
C ASP A 125 -13.62 -23.55 19.60
N LEU A 126 -13.03 -22.37 19.81
CA LEU A 126 -12.29 -21.66 18.76
C LEU A 126 -11.06 -22.44 18.28
N LEU A 127 -10.37 -23.14 19.18
CA LEU A 127 -9.23 -23.96 18.81
C LEU A 127 -9.64 -25.17 17.98
N ASN A 128 -10.80 -25.77 18.25
CA ASN A 128 -11.35 -26.88 17.48
C ASN A 128 -11.82 -26.43 16.10
N GLU A 129 -12.50 -25.29 15.98
CA GLU A 129 -12.82 -24.69 14.68
C GLU A 129 -11.56 -24.42 13.85
N TYR A 130 -10.51 -23.89 14.50
CA TYR A 130 -9.23 -23.66 13.84
C TYR A 130 -8.52 -24.95 13.37
N LYS A 131 -8.60 -26.05 14.14
CA LYS A 131 -8.05 -27.34 13.68
C LYS A 131 -8.73 -27.86 12.42
N ASN A 132 -10.00 -27.53 12.21
CA ASN A 132 -10.78 -27.98 11.05
C ASN A 132 -10.53 -27.10 9.82
N ASP A 133 -10.62 -25.77 9.96
CA ASP A 133 -10.48 -24.83 8.84
C ASP A 133 -9.01 -24.45 8.53
N GLY A 134 -8.13 -24.53 9.52
CA GLY A 134 -6.72 -24.12 9.41
C GLY A 134 -6.52 -22.62 9.17
N ASP A 135 -7.55 -21.78 9.29
CA ASP A 135 -7.47 -20.31 9.14
C ASP A 135 -7.97 -19.62 10.42
N VAL A 136 -7.05 -19.06 11.21
CA VAL A 136 -7.41 -18.30 12.43
C VAL A 136 -8.31 -17.11 12.09
N SER A 137 -8.07 -16.47 10.94
CA SER A 137 -8.77 -15.24 10.56
C SER A 137 -10.23 -15.51 10.22
N LYS A 138 -10.51 -16.66 9.58
CA LYS A 138 -11.86 -17.10 9.24
C LYS A 138 -12.63 -17.50 10.51
N VAL A 139 -12.03 -18.29 11.39
CA VAL A 139 -12.64 -18.70 12.66
C VAL A 139 -13.06 -17.49 13.50
N ILE A 140 -12.21 -16.47 13.59
CA ILE A 140 -12.52 -15.25 14.35
C ILE A 140 -13.64 -14.44 13.70
N ARG A 141 -13.66 -14.38 12.36
CA ARG A 141 -14.77 -13.77 11.63
C ARG A 141 -16.09 -14.51 11.91
N ASP A 142 -16.09 -15.84 11.78
CA ASP A 142 -17.27 -16.67 12.00
C ASP A 142 -17.75 -16.55 13.45
N ALA A 143 -16.84 -16.53 14.43
CA ALA A 143 -17.16 -16.31 15.83
C ALA A 143 -17.74 -14.91 16.10
N MET A 144 -17.24 -13.88 15.42
CA MET A 144 -17.74 -12.50 15.52
C MET A 144 -19.15 -12.37 14.91
N GLU A 145 -19.40 -13.03 13.78
CA GLU A 145 -20.69 -13.06 13.10
C GLU A 145 -21.73 -13.89 13.89
N LYS A 146 -21.39 -15.10 14.33
CA LYS A 146 -22.26 -16.00 15.12
C LYS A 146 -22.75 -15.33 16.41
N ASN A 147 -21.87 -14.65 17.12
CA ASN A 147 -22.20 -14.02 18.41
C ASN A 147 -22.68 -12.57 18.27
N ASN A 148 -22.84 -12.07 17.04
CA ASN A 148 -23.20 -10.69 16.72
C ASN A 148 -22.38 -9.65 17.51
N LEU A 149 -21.10 -9.96 17.76
CA LEU A 149 -20.17 -9.16 18.58
C LEU A 149 -19.67 -7.92 17.85
N SER A 150 -19.99 -7.80 16.55
CA SER A 150 -19.72 -6.59 15.79
C SER A 150 -20.60 -5.45 16.31
N ARG A 151 -20.00 -4.57 17.13
CA ARG A 151 -20.62 -3.29 17.51
C ARG A 151 -20.66 -2.28 16.34
N VAL A 152 -20.17 -2.68 15.17
CA VAL A 152 -20.21 -1.90 13.94
C VAL A 152 -21.58 -2.08 13.31
N THR A 153 -22.52 -1.19 13.65
CA THR A 153 -23.84 -1.14 13.02
C THR A 153 -23.67 -0.80 11.53
N LYS A 154 -24.23 -1.63 10.64
CA LYS A 154 -24.39 -1.27 9.21
C LYS A 154 -25.17 0.05 9.13
N GLY A 155 -24.47 1.16 8.90
CA GLY A 155 -25.10 2.48 8.73
C GLY A 155 -24.42 3.63 9.46
N ASN A 156 -23.67 3.36 10.54
CA ASN A 156 -22.92 4.39 11.27
C ASN A 156 -21.52 3.85 11.56
N TRP A 157 -20.51 4.13 10.72
CA TRP A 157 -19.17 4.52 11.21
C TRP A 157 -18.12 4.75 10.13
N SER A 158 -17.56 5.97 10.18
CA SER A 158 -16.14 6.29 10.06
C SER A 158 -15.34 5.68 8.91
N ILE A 159 -15.79 5.95 7.69
CA ILE A 159 -14.93 5.88 6.49
C ILE A 159 -13.62 6.67 6.69
N GLU A 160 -13.57 7.64 7.62
CA GLU A 160 -12.37 8.40 8.00
C GLU A 160 -11.38 7.68 8.92
N LYS A 161 -11.76 6.69 9.74
CA LYS A 161 -10.84 6.19 10.81
C LYS A 161 -10.12 4.87 10.51
N ALA A 162 -10.69 3.97 9.71
CA ALA A 162 -9.99 2.77 9.25
C ALA A 162 -9.38 3.01 7.85
N SER A 163 -8.59 4.07 7.75
CA SER A 163 -7.74 4.29 6.57
C SER A 163 -6.63 3.24 6.55
N ARG A 164 -6.20 2.79 5.36
CA ARG A 164 -5.05 1.90 5.17
C ARG A 164 -3.81 2.42 5.90
N ILE A 165 -3.67 3.75 5.99
CA ILE A 165 -2.59 4.44 6.72
C ILE A 165 -2.74 4.21 8.24
N VAL A 166 -3.95 4.30 8.78
CA VAL A 166 -4.22 4.02 10.20
C VAL A 166 -3.98 2.54 10.50
N VAL A 167 -4.33 1.64 9.57
CA VAL A 167 -4.01 0.21 9.69
C VAL A 167 -2.50 -0.01 9.67
N ASP A 168 -1.76 0.67 8.79
CA ASP A 168 -0.30 0.59 8.76
C ASP A 168 0.33 1.07 10.07
N ARG A 169 -0.14 2.20 10.62
CA ARG A 169 0.27 2.69 11.95
C ARG A 169 -0.09 1.70 13.07
N TRP A 170 -1.28 1.09 13.01
CA TRP A 170 -1.71 0.07 13.97
C TRP A 170 -0.81 -1.17 13.92
N LEU A 171 -0.42 -1.61 12.71
CA LEU A 171 0.52 -2.71 12.51
C LEU A 171 1.92 -2.36 13.04
N ASN A 172 2.44 -1.16 12.75
CA ASN A 172 3.71 -0.69 13.33
C ASN A 172 3.65 -0.76 14.87
N LYS A 173 2.56 -0.27 15.47
CA LYS A 173 2.43 -0.30 16.93
C LYS A 173 2.44 -1.72 17.48
N LEU A 174 1.82 -2.68 16.77
CA LEU A 174 1.81 -4.09 17.17
C LEU A 174 3.22 -4.71 17.22
N THR A 175 4.17 -4.25 16.40
CA THR A 175 5.56 -4.75 16.44
C THR A 175 6.32 -4.39 17.72
N GLU A 176 5.87 -3.36 18.44
CA GLU A 176 6.49 -2.92 19.71
C GLU A 176 5.94 -3.70 20.92
N LEU A 177 4.79 -4.37 20.76
CA LEU A 177 4.08 -5.01 21.86
C LEU A 177 4.57 -6.45 22.08
N THR A 178 5.24 -6.70 23.19
CA THR A 178 5.75 -8.04 23.54
C THR A 178 4.93 -8.75 24.61
N LYS A 179 4.08 -8.03 25.35
CA LYS A 179 3.27 -8.59 26.45
C LYS A 179 1.87 -8.95 25.97
N ASP A 180 1.37 -10.10 26.45
CA ASP A 180 0.04 -10.61 26.09
C ASP A 180 -1.08 -9.61 26.43
N ASP A 181 -1.07 -8.99 27.61
CA ASP A 181 -2.12 -8.03 28.01
C ASP A 181 -2.21 -6.81 27.08
N GLU A 182 -1.05 -6.28 26.68
CA GLU A 182 -0.95 -5.13 25.77
C GLU A 182 -1.41 -5.51 24.36
N GLN A 183 -1.03 -6.71 23.89
CA GLN A 183 -1.50 -7.27 22.62
C GLN A 183 -3.02 -7.48 22.61
N ILE A 184 -3.58 -8.04 23.69
CA ILE A 184 -5.03 -8.23 23.85
C ILE A 184 -5.75 -6.87 23.79
N ALA A 185 -5.25 -5.86 24.50
CA ALA A 185 -5.84 -4.53 24.48
C ALA A 185 -5.81 -3.90 23.07
N HIS A 186 -4.70 -4.05 22.33
CA HIS A 186 -4.53 -3.52 20.99
C HIS A 186 -5.39 -4.25 19.94
N LEU A 187 -5.51 -5.59 20.05
CA LEU A 187 -6.41 -6.41 19.24
C LEU A 187 -7.88 -6.11 19.53
N LYS A 188 -8.24 -5.94 20.81
CA LYS A 188 -9.58 -5.53 21.24
C LYS A 188 -9.97 -4.16 20.69
N PHE A 189 -9.01 -3.24 20.59
CA PHE A 189 -9.22 -1.92 20.00
C PHE A 189 -9.62 -2.02 18.52
N ALA A 190 -8.98 -2.90 17.74
CA ALA A 190 -9.31 -3.14 16.35
C ALA A 190 -10.64 -3.89 16.18
N ALA A 191 -10.84 -4.99 16.94
CA ALA A 191 -12.03 -5.83 16.88
C ALA A 191 -13.33 -5.06 17.16
N LYS A 192 -13.29 -4.03 18.02
CA LYS A 192 -14.46 -3.18 18.32
C LYS A 192 -14.83 -2.19 17.20
N ARG A 193 -13.91 -1.87 16.29
CA ARG A 193 -14.06 -0.78 15.31
C ARG A 193 -14.13 -1.25 13.87
N MET A 194 -13.75 -2.50 13.61
CA MET A 194 -13.72 -3.10 12.28
C MET A 194 -14.92 -4.01 12.06
N SER A 195 -15.36 -4.09 10.81
CA SER A 195 -16.31 -5.11 10.37
C SER A 195 -15.68 -6.52 10.42
N PRO A 196 -16.48 -7.60 10.45
CA PRO A 196 -15.95 -8.97 10.47
C PRO A 196 -15.00 -9.27 9.29
N LEU A 197 -15.32 -8.76 8.11
CA LEU A 197 -14.48 -8.87 6.91
C LEU A 197 -13.15 -8.13 7.08
N GLU A 198 -13.18 -6.90 7.59
CA GLU A 198 -11.95 -6.13 7.84
C GLU A 198 -11.08 -6.81 8.89
N LEU A 199 -11.68 -7.29 9.98
CA LEU A 199 -10.95 -7.99 11.02
C LEU A 199 -10.27 -9.26 10.48
N GLN A 200 -10.95 -10.01 9.62
CA GLN A 200 -10.36 -11.16 8.92
C GLN A 200 -9.09 -10.76 8.16
N TYR A 201 -9.17 -9.73 7.31
CA TYR A 201 -8.00 -9.30 6.52
C TYR A 201 -6.91 -8.64 7.36
N LEU A 202 -7.26 -7.99 8.49
CA LEU A 202 -6.29 -7.49 9.44
C LEU A 202 -5.46 -8.63 10.04
N LEU A 203 -6.12 -9.70 10.49
CA LEU A 203 -5.42 -10.85 11.08
C LEU A 203 -4.55 -11.57 10.06
N ARG A 204 -5.01 -11.66 8.81
CA ARG A 204 -4.20 -12.14 7.68
C ARG A 204 -2.94 -11.29 7.44
N LEU A 205 -3.02 -9.97 7.60
CA LEU A 205 -1.85 -9.09 7.55
C LEU A 205 -0.87 -9.35 8.70
N VAL A 206 -1.37 -9.56 9.92
CA VAL A 206 -0.54 -9.90 11.09
C VAL A 206 0.14 -11.26 10.91
N MET A 207 -0.53 -12.25 10.33
CA MET A 207 0.06 -13.55 10.01
C MET A 207 0.96 -13.54 8.77
N LYS A 208 1.03 -12.41 8.06
CA LYS A 208 1.68 -12.26 6.75
C LYS A 208 1.22 -13.23 5.68
N ASP A 209 0.01 -13.77 5.81
CA ASP A 209 -0.62 -14.65 4.85
C ASP A 209 -2.01 -14.12 4.49
N LEU A 210 -2.08 -13.47 3.33
CA LEU A 210 -3.33 -12.91 2.81
C LEU A 210 -4.28 -13.97 2.22
N ARG A 211 -3.78 -15.18 1.91
CA ARG A 211 -4.52 -16.25 1.24
C ARG A 211 -5.28 -15.82 -0.04
N ILE A 212 -4.70 -14.89 -0.79
CA ILE A 212 -5.21 -14.43 -2.09
C ILE A 212 -4.64 -15.23 -3.28
N ASN A 213 -3.75 -16.20 -3.00
CA ASN A 213 -3.04 -17.00 -4.00
C ASN A 213 -2.39 -16.13 -5.09
N ALA A 214 -1.90 -14.96 -4.71
CA ALA A 214 -1.24 -13.98 -5.58
C ALA A 214 0.12 -13.63 -4.97
N GLY A 215 1.20 -14.07 -5.62
CA GLY A 215 2.55 -13.64 -5.27
C GLY A 215 2.89 -12.23 -5.76
N VAL A 216 4.10 -11.78 -5.42
CA VAL A 216 4.67 -10.46 -5.76
C VAL A 216 4.51 -10.14 -7.25
N LYS A 217 4.80 -11.13 -8.13
CA LYS A 217 4.66 -10.98 -9.58
C LYS A 217 3.27 -10.51 -9.99
N HIS A 218 2.22 -11.21 -9.58
CA HIS A 218 0.86 -10.89 -10.02
C HIS A 218 0.36 -9.54 -9.52
N ILE A 219 0.78 -9.13 -8.31
CA ILE A 219 0.40 -7.82 -7.76
C ILE A 219 1.16 -6.69 -8.47
N LEU A 220 2.46 -6.86 -8.71
CA LEU A 220 3.28 -5.85 -9.39
C LEU A 220 2.93 -5.73 -10.88
N ASP A 221 2.62 -6.84 -11.56
CA ASP A 221 2.14 -6.83 -12.96
C ASP A 221 0.83 -6.03 -13.09
N GLY A 222 0.04 -5.95 -12.00
CA GLY A 222 -1.17 -5.10 -11.94
C GLY A 222 -0.88 -3.60 -11.83
N LEU A 223 0.31 -3.21 -11.34
CA LEU A 223 0.76 -1.81 -11.35
C LEU A 223 1.33 -1.44 -12.72
N ASN A 224 2.30 -2.24 -13.17
CA ASN A 224 2.96 -2.07 -14.45
C ASN A 224 3.60 -3.40 -14.89
N SER A 225 3.60 -3.70 -16.19
CA SER A 225 4.23 -4.91 -16.74
C SER A 225 5.72 -5.03 -16.41
N CYS A 226 6.41 -3.89 -16.24
CA CYS A 226 7.85 -3.83 -15.97
C CYS A 226 8.17 -3.75 -14.46
N ALA A 227 7.16 -3.61 -13.58
CA ALA A 227 7.37 -3.40 -12.14
C ALA A 227 8.01 -4.62 -11.45
N TYR A 228 7.71 -5.83 -11.92
CA TYR A 228 8.28 -7.04 -11.34
C TYR A 228 9.80 -7.16 -11.62
N GLU A 229 10.25 -6.81 -12.82
CA GLU A 229 11.68 -6.82 -13.19
C GLU A 229 12.46 -5.75 -12.40
N ALA A 230 11.87 -4.57 -12.24
CA ALA A 230 12.40 -3.54 -11.37
C ALA A 230 12.52 -4.04 -9.92
N PHE A 231 11.53 -4.76 -9.41
CA PHE A 231 11.58 -5.34 -8.06
C PHE A 231 12.65 -6.43 -7.89
N GLN A 232 12.94 -7.18 -8.96
CA GLN A 232 14.03 -8.15 -8.93
C GLN A 232 15.39 -7.48 -8.76
N SER A 233 15.54 -6.28 -9.32
CA SER A 233 16.79 -5.54 -9.38
C SER A 233 16.99 -4.61 -8.18
N CYS A 234 15.95 -3.88 -7.78
CA CYS A 234 15.90 -3.03 -6.59
C CYS A 234 14.72 -3.48 -5.73
N ARG A 235 15.00 -4.04 -4.55
CA ARG A 235 13.97 -4.50 -3.60
C ARG A 235 13.27 -3.35 -2.87
N ASP A 236 13.20 -2.17 -3.47
CA ASP A 236 12.56 -0.98 -2.92
C ASP A 236 11.18 -0.75 -3.56
N LEU A 237 10.14 -1.04 -2.79
CA LEU A 237 8.74 -0.84 -3.19
C LEU A 237 8.38 0.65 -3.37
N ALA A 238 8.98 1.55 -2.60
CA ALA A 238 8.65 2.98 -2.65
C ALA A 238 9.11 3.58 -3.98
N GLU A 239 10.33 3.25 -4.40
CA GLU A 239 10.89 3.69 -5.68
C GLU A 239 10.09 3.16 -6.87
N ILE A 240 9.69 1.88 -6.84
CA ILE A 240 8.90 1.27 -7.92
C ILE A 240 7.53 1.92 -8.06
N VAL A 241 6.86 2.19 -6.93
CA VAL A 241 5.54 2.84 -6.94
C VAL A 241 5.66 4.30 -7.41
N ASP A 242 6.69 5.03 -6.99
CA ASP A 242 6.92 6.41 -7.44
C ASP A 242 7.17 6.49 -8.96
N ARG A 243 8.01 5.60 -9.49
CA ARG A 243 8.23 5.47 -10.95
C ARG A 243 6.96 5.06 -11.69
N ALA A 244 6.11 4.22 -11.08
CA ALA A 244 4.84 3.80 -11.67
C ALA A 244 3.88 4.97 -11.80
N LYS A 245 3.78 5.81 -10.76
CA LYS A 245 2.98 7.04 -10.78
C LYS A 245 3.47 8.03 -11.84
N LYS A 246 4.79 8.17 -11.99
CA LYS A 246 5.41 9.07 -12.97
C LYS A 246 5.35 8.57 -14.42
N GLY A 247 4.82 7.37 -14.66
CA GLY A 247 4.72 6.78 -16.01
C GLY A 247 6.07 6.39 -16.62
N GLN A 248 7.12 6.26 -15.80
CA GLN A 248 8.51 6.08 -16.27
C GLN A 248 8.86 4.65 -16.71
N PHE A 249 7.90 3.73 -16.70
CA PHE A 249 8.10 2.34 -17.13
C PHE A 249 7.89 2.11 -18.64
N GLY A 250 7.76 3.19 -19.43
CA GLY A 250 7.53 3.12 -20.88
C GLY A 250 8.72 2.65 -21.71
N ASP A 251 9.95 2.81 -21.20
CA ASP A 251 11.18 2.40 -21.87
C ASP A 251 11.89 1.29 -21.07
N ILE A 252 12.03 0.12 -21.70
CA ILE A 252 12.73 -1.07 -21.17
C ILE A 252 14.16 -0.72 -20.72
N ALA A 253 14.78 0.30 -21.33
CA ALA A 253 16.09 0.83 -20.95
C ALA A 253 16.12 1.46 -19.55
N ILE A 254 15.04 2.12 -19.12
CA ILE A 254 14.93 2.77 -17.79
C ILE A 254 14.61 1.75 -16.70
N THR A 255 13.94 0.64 -17.05
CA THR A 255 13.76 -0.51 -16.16
C THR A 255 15.09 -1.21 -15.86
N MET A 256 16.04 -1.21 -16.82
CA MET A 256 17.42 -1.68 -16.61
C MET A 256 18.30 -0.68 -15.82
N GLU A 257 17.96 0.62 -15.81
CA GLU A 257 18.57 1.60 -14.89
C GLU A 257 18.11 1.45 -13.44
N VAL A 258 17.26 0.46 -13.14
CA VAL A 258 17.23 -0.16 -11.82
C VAL A 258 18.52 -0.98 -11.65
N GLY A 259 19.67 -0.31 -11.84
CA GLY A 259 20.97 -0.87 -11.63
C GLY A 259 21.10 -1.28 -10.17
N ILE A 260 21.84 -2.34 -9.93
CA ILE A 260 22.19 -2.80 -8.59
C ILE A 260 22.80 -1.62 -7.83
N ARG A 261 22.04 -1.04 -6.91
CA ARG A 261 22.49 0.05 -6.05
C ARG A 261 23.23 -0.54 -4.87
N LEU A 262 24.45 -0.04 -4.63
CA LEU A 262 25.22 -0.40 -3.44
C LEU A 262 24.39 -0.07 -2.19
N GLY A 263 24.13 -1.08 -1.36
CA GLY A 263 23.32 -0.96 -0.14
C GLY A 263 21.87 -1.47 -0.26
N THR A 264 21.36 -1.72 -1.47
CA THR A 264 20.03 -2.33 -1.65
C THR A 264 20.15 -3.83 -1.92
N PRO A 265 19.45 -4.70 -1.17
CA PRO A 265 19.54 -6.14 -1.35
C PRO A 265 18.92 -6.58 -2.69
N VAL A 266 19.65 -7.40 -3.45
CA VAL A 266 19.19 -8.06 -4.69
C VAL A 266 18.64 -9.46 -4.36
N LEU A 267 17.67 -9.94 -5.14
CA LEU A 267 17.17 -11.31 -4.99
C LEU A 267 18.28 -12.33 -5.28
N PRO A 268 18.60 -13.23 -4.34
CA PRO A 268 19.63 -14.24 -4.57
C PRO A 268 19.20 -15.17 -5.71
N MET A 269 20.13 -15.54 -6.58
CA MET A 269 19.85 -16.53 -7.62
C MET A 269 19.51 -17.89 -7.00
N LEU A 270 18.35 -18.43 -7.38
CA LEU A 270 17.93 -19.76 -7.00
C LEU A 270 18.43 -20.76 -8.05
N VAL A 271 19.08 -21.83 -7.59
CA VAL A 271 19.55 -22.92 -8.46
C VAL A 271 18.52 -24.05 -8.48
N SER A 272 18.18 -24.54 -9.67
CA SER A 272 17.30 -25.70 -9.83
C SER A 272 17.92 -26.96 -9.21
N TYR A 273 17.10 -27.75 -8.52
CA TYR A 273 17.52 -28.96 -7.82
C TYR A 273 18.21 -29.98 -8.74
N ILE A 274 17.82 -30.02 -10.01
CA ILE A 274 18.39 -30.91 -11.04
C ILE A 274 19.87 -30.58 -11.27
N ILE A 275 20.23 -29.30 -11.31
CA ILE A 275 21.63 -28.87 -11.52
C ILE A 275 22.48 -29.24 -10.30
N ARG A 276 21.91 -29.17 -9.09
CA ARG A 276 22.59 -29.54 -7.84
C ARG A 276 22.81 -31.04 -7.68
N ALA A 277 21.98 -31.87 -8.31
CA ALA A 277 22.18 -33.33 -8.37
C ALA A 277 23.31 -33.67 -9.35
N MET A 278 23.28 -33.12 -10.56
CA MET A 278 24.32 -33.34 -11.57
C MET A 278 25.71 -32.89 -11.10
N TYR A 279 25.82 -31.72 -10.44
CA TYR A 279 27.11 -31.27 -9.88
C TYR A 279 27.62 -32.16 -8.75
N ARG A 280 26.73 -32.78 -7.95
CA ARG A 280 27.14 -33.70 -6.88
C ARG A 280 27.63 -35.03 -7.44
N GLU A 281 26.98 -35.57 -8.46
CA GLU A 281 27.44 -36.78 -9.14
C GLU A 281 28.79 -36.54 -9.84
N HIS A 282 28.98 -35.38 -10.45
CA HIS A 282 30.22 -35.04 -11.15
C HIS A 282 31.42 -34.77 -10.21
N ILE A 283 31.16 -34.37 -8.95
CA ILE A 283 32.18 -34.25 -7.89
C ILE A 283 32.48 -35.61 -7.24
N ALA A 284 31.49 -36.50 -7.12
CA ALA A 284 31.69 -37.85 -6.57
C ALA A 284 32.41 -38.82 -7.53
N GLN A 285 32.51 -38.46 -8.82
CA GLN A 285 33.25 -39.21 -9.84
C GLN A 285 34.69 -38.71 -10.06
N ARG A 286 35.18 -37.75 -9.25
CA ARG A 286 36.59 -37.35 -9.16
C ARG A 286 37.19 -37.83 -7.85
#